data_AF-A0A6A5ARY5-F1
#
_entry.id   AF-A0A6A5ARY5-F1
#
_cell.length_a   1.000
_cell.length_b   1.000
_cell.length_c   1.000
_cell.angle_alpha   90.00
_cell.angle_beta   90.00
_cell.angle_gamma   90.00
#
_symmetry.space_group_name_H-M   'P 1'
#
loop_
_entity.id
_entity.type
_entity.pdbx_description
1 polymer ?
#
loop_
_entity_poly.entity_id
_entity_poly.type
_entity_poly.pdbx_seq_one_letter_code
_entity_poly.pdbx_strand_id
1 'polypeptide(L)'
;ADVLAHDNDDVAVTYFQATAADSTKRVLAVLSPAGRHVNVLSLKPHGVDVDTLTPLPAICGDIASRPVQYFVDSAVSVDGLPTDAIVGEFRQAKEHDGCPSCSNGTLVEKRGIEVGHVFYLGDKYSKILKANYVDASNKVQPMEMGCYGMGVTRLLAATVESLHDTHGIVWPQAIVPYRAVVVGLAKKEDDDVAVAAKAIAGTLATVWPDDVVLDDRWGERPGLKLTEAELIGYTWRVVVGKRFASEGLVEVLHRPTMQMNHVLVDNVQAHIQQTQ
;
A
#
# COMPACT_ATOMS: atom_id res chain seq x y z
N ALA A 1 23.26 -1.55 -39.61
CA ALA A 1 23.26 -0.22 -40.24
C ALA A 1 22.32 0.63 -39.42
N ASP A 2 22.87 1.62 -38.71
CA ASP A 2 22.15 2.61 -37.92
C ASP A 2 21.35 3.53 -38.84
N VAL A 3 20.19 3.06 -39.33
CA VAL A 3 19.38 3.84 -40.27
C VAL A 3 18.51 4.89 -39.57
N LEU A 4 18.42 4.91 -38.23
CA LEU A 4 17.44 5.74 -37.52
C LEU A 4 18.03 6.67 -36.44
N ALA A 5 19.35 6.69 -36.25
CA ALA A 5 20.01 7.43 -35.16
C ALA A 5 21.00 8.50 -35.65
N HIS A 6 20.76 9.10 -36.82
CA HIS A 6 21.43 10.35 -37.16
C HIS A 6 20.57 11.54 -36.72
N ASP A 7 21.01 12.17 -35.63
CA ASP A 7 20.73 13.55 -35.23
C ASP A 7 19.29 13.95 -34.89
N ASN A 8 18.67 13.26 -33.93
CA ASN A 8 17.53 13.86 -33.21
C ASN A 8 17.70 13.65 -31.70
N ASP A 9 18.24 14.67 -31.01
CA ASP A 9 18.46 14.67 -29.55
C ASP A 9 17.18 14.40 -28.74
N ASP A 10 16.01 14.52 -29.40
CA ASP A 10 14.69 14.31 -28.82
C ASP A 10 14.21 12.85 -28.83
N VAL A 11 14.93 11.91 -29.45
CA VAL A 11 14.53 10.50 -29.58
C VAL A 11 15.57 9.55 -28.98
N ALA A 12 15.11 8.67 -28.10
CA ALA A 12 15.89 7.56 -27.56
C ALA A 12 15.43 6.23 -28.17
N VAL A 13 16.39 5.37 -28.53
CA VAL A 13 16.12 4.00 -28.98
C VAL A 13 16.56 3.03 -27.89
N THR A 14 15.62 2.22 -27.40
CA THR A 14 15.91 1.14 -26.44
C THR A 14 15.80 -0.20 -27.14
N TYR A 15 16.85 -1.01 -27.04
CA TYR A 15 16.88 -2.33 -27.66
C TYR A 15 16.63 -3.44 -26.65
N PHE A 16 15.85 -4.44 -27.05
CA PHE A 16 15.63 -5.66 -26.29
C PHE A 16 15.86 -6.89 -27.17
N GLN A 17 16.30 -7.98 -26.55
CA GLN A 17 16.18 -9.31 -27.13
C GLN A 17 14.93 -9.97 -26.55
N ALA A 18 14.04 -10.44 -27.41
CA ALA A 18 12.92 -11.30 -27.03
C ALA A 18 13.19 -12.72 -27.51
N THR A 19 12.82 -13.72 -26.69
CA THR A 19 12.91 -15.13 -27.06
C THR A 19 11.49 -15.67 -27.23
N ALA A 20 11.15 -16.12 -28.44
CA ALA A 20 9.87 -16.75 -28.70
C ALA A 20 9.82 -18.17 -28.14
N ALA A 21 8.61 -18.74 -28.05
CA ALA A 21 8.39 -20.08 -27.51
C ALA A 21 9.13 -21.20 -28.28
N ASP A 22 9.43 -20.98 -29.56
CA ASP A 22 10.24 -21.86 -30.40
C ASP A 22 11.76 -21.62 -30.29
N SER A 23 12.19 -20.85 -29.28
CA SER A 23 13.57 -20.42 -29.04
C SER A 23 14.16 -19.48 -30.10
N THR A 24 13.37 -18.97 -31.05
CA THR A 24 13.86 -17.94 -31.96
C THR A 24 14.08 -16.63 -31.20
N LYS A 25 15.23 -16.00 -31.48
CA LYS A 25 15.62 -14.71 -30.89
C LYS A 25 15.37 -13.60 -31.90
N ARG A 26 14.56 -12.60 -31.51
CA ARG A 26 14.34 -11.37 -32.29
C ARG A 26 14.82 -10.17 -31.50
N VAL A 27 15.18 -9.11 -32.24
CA VAL A 27 15.55 -7.82 -31.65
C VAL A 27 14.32 -6.93 -31.71
N LEU A 28 14.02 -6.25 -30.61
CA LEU A 28 13.00 -5.21 -30.55
C LEU A 28 13.72 -3.87 -30.43
N ALA A 29 13.34 -2.91 -31.25
CA ALA A 29 13.78 -1.53 -31.14
C ALA A 29 12.58 -0.66 -30.75
N VAL A 30 12.62 -0.07 -29.57
CA VAL A 30 11.55 0.80 -29.07
C VAL A 30 12.06 2.24 -29.11
N LEU A 31 11.43 3.06 -29.96
CA LEU A 31 11.72 4.48 -30.12
C LEU A 31 10.77 5.27 -29.22
N SER A 32 11.31 6.06 -28.31
CA SER A 32 10.56 6.89 -27.36
C SER A 32 11.21 8.27 -27.21
N PRO A 33 10.52 9.29 -26.69
CA PRO A 33 11.15 10.58 -26.45
C PRO A 33 12.37 10.45 -25.53
N ALA A 34 13.39 11.27 -25.75
CA ALA A 34 14.60 11.27 -24.94
C ALA A 34 14.28 11.46 -23.44
N GLY A 35 15.00 10.72 -22.59
CA GLY A 35 14.79 10.75 -21.13
C GLY A 35 13.51 10.03 -20.64
N ARG A 36 12.81 9.29 -21.50
CA ARG A 36 11.65 8.46 -21.12
C ARG A 36 12.05 7.00 -20.96
N HIS A 37 11.38 6.31 -20.04
CA HIS A 37 11.49 4.87 -19.88
C HIS A 37 10.46 4.14 -20.74
N VAL A 38 10.87 3.03 -21.35
CA VAL A 38 9.97 2.14 -22.09
C VAL A 38 9.06 1.38 -21.12
N ASN A 39 7.76 1.43 -21.37
CA ASN A 39 6.77 0.58 -20.73
C ASN A 39 6.75 -0.79 -21.42
N VAL A 40 7.60 -1.73 -21.00
CA VAL A 40 7.67 -3.06 -21.62
C VAL A 40 6.34 -3.81 -21.62
N LEU A 41 5.43 -3.54 -20.67
CA LEU A 41 4.11 -4.19 -20.61
C LEU A 41 3.21 -3.83 -21.79
N SER A 42 3.41 -2.65 -22.39
CA SER A 42 2.69 -2.22 -23.60
C SER A 42 3.03 -3.05 -24.83
N LEU A 43 4.08 -3.88 -24.78
CA LEU A 43 4.47 -4.78 -25.86
C LEU A 43 3.64 -6.09 -25.86
N LYS A 44 3.04 -6.48 -24.72
CA LYS A 44 2.26 -7.73 -24.59
C LYS A 44 1.14 -7.88 -25.63
N PRO A 45 0.30 -6.86 -25.89
CA PRO A 45 -0.77 -6.95 -26.90
C PRO A 45 -0.26 -7.22 -28.32
N HIS A 46 1.03 -6.96 -28.58
CA HIS A 46 1.68 -7.16 -29.87
C HIS A 46 2.42 -8.51 -29.96
N GLY A 47 2.07 -9.47 -29.09
CA GLY A 47 2.64 -10.82 -29.11
C GLY A 47 4.08 -10.88 -28.61
N VAL A 48 4.50 -9.93 -27.77
CA VAL A 48 5.80 -9.95 -27.11
C VAL A 48 5.64 -10.57 -25.72
N ASP A 49 6.39 -11.64 -25.47
CA ASP A 49 6.54 -12.20 -24.13
C ASP A 49 7.55 -11.38 -23.35
N VAL A 50 7.05 -10.47 -22.51
CA VAL A 50 7.87 -9.51 -21.77
C VAL A 50 8.75 -10.16 -20.72
N ASP A 51 8.38 -11.35 -20.23
CA ASP A 51 9.12 -12.05 -19.18
C ASP A 51 10.43 -12.64 -19.74
N THR A 52 10.56 -12.69 -21.07
CA THR A 52 11.77 -13.12 -21.78
C THR A 52 12.66 -11.95 -22.23
N LEU A 53 12.25 -10.70 -21.99
CA LEU A 53 12.98 -9.54 -22.51
C LEU A 53 14.29 -9.32 -21.76
N THR A 54 15.37 -9.22 -22.54
CA THR A 54 16.68 -8.84 -22.04
C THR A 54 17.12 -7.53 -22.68
N PRO A 55 17.45 -6.47 -21.92
CA PRO A 55 17.99 -5.23 -22.48
C PRO A 55 19.28 -5.46 -23.26
N LEU A 56 19.43 -4.78 -24.40
CA LEU A 56 20.63 -4.82 -25.22
C LEU A 56 21.32 -3.45 -25.19
N PRO A 57 22.61 -3.37 -24.83
CA PRO A 57 23.33 -2.09 -24.74
C PRO A 57 23.66 -1.50 -26.12
N ALA A 58 23.79 -2.34 -27.15
CA ALA A 58 24.00 -1.94 -28.54
C ALA A 58 23.61 -3.09 -29.48
N ILE A 59 23.30 -2.75 -30.74
CA ILE A 59 23.21 -3.74 -31.82
C ILE A 59 24.61 -3.93 -32.42
N CYS A 60 25.28 -5.03 -32.09
CA CYS A 60 26.61 -5.35 -32.63
C CYS A 60 26.78 -6.86 -32.92
N GLY A 61 27.76 -7.19 -33.77
CA GLY A 61 28.08 -8.59 -34.13
C GLY A 61 26.86 -9.35 -34.69
N ASP A 62 26.65 -10.58 -34.21
CA ASP A 62 25.55 -11.47 -34.62
C ASP A 62 24.13 -10.93 -34.36
N ILE A 63 24.00 -9.83 -33.60
CA ILE A 63 22.72 -9.16 -33.34
C ILE A 63 22.33 -8.29 -34.53
N ALA A 64 23.30 -7.74 -35.27
CA ALA A 64 23.05 -6.80 -36.37
C ALA A 64 22.41 -7.46 -37.61
N SER A 65 22.53 -8.78 -37.74
CA SER A 65 21.93 -9.56 -38.82
C SER A 65 20.56 -10.15 -38.47
N ARG A 66 20.06 -9.94 -37.25
CA ARG A 66 18.76 -10.47 -36.81
C ARG A 66 17.62 -9.56 -37.26
N PRO A 67 16.42 -10.12 -37.52
CA PRO A 67 15.24 -9.31 -37.78
C PRO A 67 14.95 -8.41 -36.57
N VAL A 68 14.74 -7.13 -36.86
CA VAL A 68 14.40 -6.10 -35.88
C VAL A 68 12.93 -5.74 -36.05
N GLN A 69 12.15 -5.84 -34.97
CA GLN A 69 10.79 -5.33 -34.91
C GLN A 69 10.81 -3.94 -34.27
N TYR A 70 10.23 -2.96 -34.95
CA TYR A 70 10.21 -1.58 -34.50
C TYR A 70 8.90 -1.25 -33.80
N PHE A 71 9.01 -0.63 -32.64
CA PHE A 71 7.92 -0.02 -31.88
C PHE A 71 8.22 1.46 -31.73
N VAL A 72 7.27 2.31 -32.09
CA VAL A 72 7.47 3.76 -32.14
C VAL A 72 6.41 4.43 -31.29
N ASP A 73 6.85 5.11 -30.24
CA ASP A 73 5.96 5.86 -29.37
C ASP A 73 5.27 6.99 -30.15
N SER A 74 3.97 7.17 -29.93
CA SER A 74 3.13 8.13 -30.64
C SER A 74 3.61 9.59 -30.52
N ALA A 75 4.40 9.90 -29.47
CA ALA A 75 4.99 11.21 -29.26
C ALA A 75 6.27 11.46 -30.09
N VAL A 76 6.73 10.47 -30.86
CA VAL A 76 7.93 10.56 -31.69
C VAL A 76 7.57 10.53 -33.17
N SER A 77 8.23 11.37 -33.96
CA SER A 77 8.18 11.34 -35.42
C SER A 77 9.57 11.05 -35.97
N VAL A 78 9.71 9.93 -36.68
CA VAL A 78 10.97 9.52 -37.35
C VAL A 78 10.65 9.13 -38.79
N ASP A 79 11.41 9.68 -39.73
CA ASP A 79 11.31 9.31 -41.14
C ASP A 79 12.07 8.01 -41.44
N GLY A 80 11.69 7.32 -42.52
CA GLY A 80 12.44 6.14 -43.00
C GLY A 80 12.23 4.86 -42.19
N LEU A 81 11.18 4.81 -41.36
CA LEU A 81 10.79 3.59 -40.63
C LEU A 81 10.29 2.48 -41.57
N PRO A 82 10.54 1.20 -41.25
CA PRO A 82 9.95 0.07 -41.97
C PRO A 82 8.42 0.11 -41.94
N THR A 83 7.79 -0.42 -42.99
CA THR A 83 6.32 -0.45 -43.12
C THR A 83 5.61 -1.30 -42.07
N ASP A 84 6.32 -2.21 -41.43
CA ASP A 84 5.83 -3.09 -40.37
C ASP A 84 6.13 -2.54 -38.96
N ALA A 85 6.62 -1.30 -38.85
CA ALA A 85 6.77 -0.62 -37.57
C ALA A 85 5.40 -0.42 -36.89
N ILE A 86 5.34 -0.72 -35.60
CA ILE A 86 4.13 -0.60 -34.80
C ILE A 86 4.17 0.75 -34.08
N VAL A 87 3.19 1.61 -34.35
CA VAL A 87 3.03 2.91 -33.67
C VAL A 87 2.01 2.79 -32.54
N GLY A 88 2.31 3.34 -31.37
CA GLY A 88 1.46 3.21 -30.18
C GLY A 88 2.02 3.91 -28.95
N GLU A 89 1.45 3.61 -27.77
CA GLU A 89 1.90 4.16 -26.49
C GLU A 89 2.89 3.19 -25.83
N PHE A 90 4.20 3.46 -25.95
CA PHE A 90 5.25 2.55 -25.49
C PHE A 90 6.11 3.12 -24.35
N ARG A 91 5.89 4.36 -23.93
CA ARG A 91 6.55 4.98 -22.78
C ARG A 91 5.80 4.78 -21.47
N GLN A 92 6.54 4.73 -20.36
CA GLN A 92 5.95 4.90 -19.03
C GLN A 92 5.52 6.35 -18.84
N ALA A 93 4.35 6.57 -18.24
CA ALA A 93 3.91 7.90 -17.85
C ALA A 93 4.82 8.51 -16.77
N LYS A 94 4.85 9.85 -16.70
CA LYS A 94 5.59 10.62 -15.70
C LYS A 94 4.70 11.70 -15.11
N GLU A 95 5.05 12.17 -13.92
CA GLU A 95 4.48 13.39 -13.35
C GLU A 95 4.49 14.54 -14.38
N HIS A 96 3.40 15.30 -14.41
CA HIS A 96 3.09 16.38 -15.34
C HIS A 96 2.79 16.00 -16.79
N ASP A 97 2.80 14.72 -17.17
CA ASP A 97 2.22 14.31 -18.45
C ASP A 97 0.72 14.66 -18.52
N GLY A 98 0.20 14.83 -19.73
CA GLY A 98 -1.23 15.07 -19.94
C GLY A 98 -2.07 13.87 -19.53
N CYS A 99 -3.25 14.13 -18.95
CA CYS A 99 -4.22 13.10 -18.62
C CYS A 99 -4.93 12.62 -19.91
N PRO A 100 -4.94 11.31 -20.22
CA PRO A 100 -5.60 10.79 -21.43
C PRO A 100 -7.14 10.91 -21.38
N SER A 101 -7.72 11.20 -20.21
CA SER A 101 -9.17 11.31 -20.01
C SER A 101 -9.65 12.74 -19.81
N CYS A 102 -8.75 13.74 -19.76
CA CYS A 102 -9.11 15.12 -19.48
C CYS A 102 -8.40 16.06 -20.45
N SER A 103 -9.11 17.08 -20.96
CA SER A 103 -8.54 18.00 -21.96
C SER A 103 -7.34 18.81 -21.44
N ASN A 104 -7.35 19.17 -20.14
CA ASN A 104 -6.33 20.06 -19.54
C ASN A 104 -5.79 19.50 -18.21
N GLY A 105 -5.96 18.21 -17.94
CA GLY A 105 -5.47 17.58 -16.71
C GLY A 105 -4.00 17.18 -16.83
N THR A 106 -3.26 17.20 -15.72
CA THR A 106 -1.89 16.67 -15.63
C THR A 106 -1.81 15.54 -14.60
N LEU A 107 -0.94 14.57 -14.85
CA LEU A 107 -0.70 13.46 -13.93
C LEU A 107 0.13 13.93 -12.73
N VAL A 108 -0.22 13.42 -11.55
CA VAL A 108 0.54 13.61 -10.30
C VAL A 108 1.02 12.25 -9.83
N GLU A 109 2.30 12.14 -9.53
CA GLU A 109 2.88 10.90 -9.04
C GLU A 109 2.77 10.82 -7.51
N LYS A 110 2.29 9.68 -7.02
CA LYS A 110 2.25 9.38 -5.58
C LYS A 110 2.73 7.97 -5.35
N ARG A 111 3.41 7.76 -4.22
CA ARG A 111 3.74 6.43 -3.74
C ARG A 111 2.54 5.84 -3.01
N GLY A 112 2.24 4.58 -3.28
CA GLY A 112 1.16 3.84 -2.65
C GLY A 112 1.58 2.41 -2.31
N ILE A 113 0.98 1.86 -1.27
CA ILE A 113 1.12 0.45 -0.92
C ILE A 113 -0.14 -0.27 -1.41
N GLU A 114 0.02 -1.23 -2.31
CA GLU A 114 -1.10 -2.05 -2.76
C GLU A 114 -1.52 -3.01 -1.63
N VAL A 115 -2.65 -2.71 -0.99
CA VAL A 115 -3.24 -3.53 0.07
C VAL A 115 -4.29 -4.51 -0.45
N GLY A 116 -4.73 -4.37 -1.71
CA GLY A 116 -5.67 -5.28 -2.35
C GLY A 116 -5.74 -5.06 -3.84
N HIS A 117 -6.27 -6.06 -4.54
CA HIS A 117 -6.40 -6.10 -5.98
C HIS A 117 -7.67 -6.86 -6.37
N VAL A 118 -8.35 -6.36 -7.39
CA VAL A 118 -9.50 -7.04 -7.99
C VAL A 118 -9.21 -7.35 -9.46
N PHE A 119 -9.46 -8.58 -9.88
CA PHE A 119 -9.29 -8.98 -11.28
C PHE A 119 -10.60 -9.53 -11.83
N TYR A 120 -10.99 -9.05 -13.00
CA TYR A 120 -11.90 -9.78 -13.87
C TYR A 120 -11.06 -10.77 -14.69
N LEU A 121 -11.25 -12.06 -14.43
CA LEU A 121 -10.47 -13.13 -15.06
C LEU A 121 -11.12 -13.65 -16.34
N GLY A 122 -12.38 -13.30 -16.58
CA GLY A 122 -13.18 -13.86 -17.65
C GLY A 122 -13.27 -15.38 -17.50
N ASP A 123 -13.04 -16.08 -18.61
CA ASP A 123 -13.07 -17.54 -18.66
C ASP A 123 -11.68 -18.20 -18.70
N LYS A 124 -10.62 -17.45 -18.36
CA LYS A 124 -9.22 -17.90 -18.45
C LYS A 124 -8.98 -19.24 -17.75
N TYR A 125 -9.52 -19.42 -16.54
CA TYR A 125 -9.35 -20.64 -15.76
C TYR A 125 -10.47 -21.65 -15.99
N SER A 126 -11.71 -21.20 -16.11
CA SER A 126 -12.87 -22.07 -16.30
C SER A 126 -12.78 -22.89 -17.60
N LYS A 127 -12.27 -22.30 -18.69
CA LYS A 127 -11.99 -23.03 -19.94
C LYS A 127 -11.00 -24.19 -19.76
N ILE A 128 -9.89 -23.94 -19.07
CA ILE A 128 -8.81 -24.93 -18.89
C ILE A 128 -9.24 -26.04 -17.93
N LEU A 129 -9.92 -25.66 -16.83
CA LEU A 129 -10.37 -26.57 -15.78
C LEU A 129 -11.73 -27.22 -16.09
N LYS A 130 -12.36 -26.86 -17.21
CA LYS A 130 -13.70 -27.32 -17.63
C LYS A 130 -14.79 -27.03 -16.59
N ALA A 131 -14.69 -25.90 -15.90
CA ALA A 131 -15.70 -25.44 -14.96
C ALA A 131 -16.84 -24.74 -15.72
N ASN A 132 -17.91 -25.50 -16.01
CA ASN A 132 -18.99 -25.07 -16.89
C ASN A 132 -20.34 -25.06 -16.16
N TYR A 133 -21.29 -24.30 -16.69
CA TYR A 133 -22.71 -24.32 -16.31
C TYR A 133 -23.61 -24.45 -17.55
N VAL A 134 -24.88 -24.79 -17.36
CA VAL A 134 -25.89 -24.77 -18.43
C VAL A 134 -26.68 -23.47 -18.33
N ASP A 135 -26.69 -22.69 -19.39
CA ASP A 135 -27.39 -21.42 -19.45
C ASP A 135 -28.91 -21.59 -19.71
N ALA A 136 -29.64 -20.47 -19.71
CA ALA A 136 -31.08 -20.45 -19.95
C ALA A 136 -31.49 -20.94 -21.36
N SER A 137 -30.54 -21.03 -22.30
CA SER A 137 -30.75 -21.59 -23.65
C SER A 137 -30.36 -23.08 -23.74
N ASN A 138 -30.15 -23.75 -22.59
CA ASN A 138 -29.65 -25.12 -22.49
C ASN A 138 -28.27 -25.34 -23.15
N LYS A 139 -27.43 -24.31 -23.22
CA LYS A 139 -26.06 -24.43 -23.75
C LYS A 139 -25.05 -24.50 -22.62
N VAL A 140 -24.01 -25.31 -22.83
CA VAL A 140 -22.88 -25.40 -21.91
C VAL A 140 -21.98 -24.19 -22.12
N GLN A 141 -21.78 -23.41 -21.06
CA GLN A 141 -20.92 -22.23 -21.06
C GLN A 141 -19.85 -22.36 -19.98
N PRO A 142 -18.61 -21.89 -20.23
CA PRO A 142 -17.63 -21.75 -19.17
C PRO A 142 -18.09 -20.69 -18.17
N MET A 143 -17.73 -20.87 -16.90
CA MET A 143 -18.04 -19.88 -15.86
C MET A 143 -17.22 -18.61 -16.08
N GLU A 144 -17.87 -17.45 -15.98
CA GLU A 144 -17.22 -16.15 -15.84
C GLU A 144 -16.65 -15.99 -14.43
N MET A 145 -15.40 -15.56 -14.31
CA MET A 145 -14.68 -15.52 -13.04
C MET A 145 -14.16 -14.12 -12.70
N GLY A 146 -14.26 -13.77 -11.42
CA GLY A 146 -13.54 -12.67 -10.80
C GLY A 146 -12.78 -13.18 -9.58
N CYS A 147 -11.67 -12.52 -9.22
CA CYS A 147 -11.01 -12.76 -7.94
C CYS A 147 -10.71 -11.45 -7.22
N TYR A 148 -10.79 -11.51 -5.90
CA TYR A 148 -10.63 -10.38 -5.00
C TYR A 148 -9.58 -10.76 -3.96
N GLY A 149 -8.46 -10.03 -3.92
CA GLY A 149 -7.36 -10.27 -3.01
C GLY A 149 -7.16 -9.08 -2.08
N MET A 150 -6.92 -9.35 -0.80
CA MET A 150 -6.53 -8.35 0.18
C MET A 150 -5.38 -8.90 1.03
N GLY A 151 -4.28 -8.14 1.11
CA GLY A 151 -3.14 -8.51 1.94
C GLY A 151 -3.39 -8.14 3.40
N VAL A 152 -4.07 -8.99 4.18
CA VAL A 152 -4.46 -8.68 5.58
C VAL A 152 -3.24 -8.27 6.44
N THR A 153 -2.15 -9.03 6.40
CA THR A 153 -0.92 -8.68 7.13
C THR A 153 -0.26 -7.41 6.59
N ARG A 154 -0.31 -7.19 5.27
CA ARG A 154 0.21 -5.98 4.64
C ARG A 154 -0.61 -4.74 5.01
N LEU A 155 -1.94 -4.88 5.16
CA LEU A 155 -2.82 -3.80 5.58
C LEU A 155 -2.46 -3.31 6.98
N LEU A 156 -2.09 -4.20 7.90
CA LEU A 156 -1.62 -3.83 9.22
C LEU A 156 -0.35 -2.97 9.14
N ALA A 157 0.65 -3.41 8.38
CA ALA A 157 1.89 -2.65 8.17
C ALA A 157 1.65 -1.31 7.46
N ALA A 158 0.78 -1.30 6.43
CA ALA A 158 0.42 -0.08 5.70
C ALA A 158 -0.33 0.93 6.58
N THR A 159 -1.15 0.44 7.51
CA THR A 159 -1.80 1.27 8.54
C THR A 159 -0.74 1.95 9.38
N VAL A 160 0.23 1.22 9.91
CA VAL A 160 1.30 1.79 10.74
C VAL A 160 2.14 2.80 9.95
N GLU A 161 2.51 2.46 8.71
CA GLU A 161 3.26 3.37 7.83
C GLU A 161 2.51 4.69 7.59
N SER A 162 1.19 4.63 7.44
CA SER A 162 0.36 5.80 7.14
C SER A 162 -0.08 6.56 8.39
N LEU A 163 -0.17 5.90 9.54
CA LEU A 163 -0.76 6.40 10.78
C LEU A 163 0.17 6.14 11.97
N HIS A 164 1.24 6.92 12.03
CA HIS A 164 2.15 7.00 13.16
C HIS A 164 2.62 8.43 13.36
N ASP A 165 3.22 8.69 14.51
CA ASP A 165 3.96 9.93 14.79
C ASP A 165 5.24 9.62 15.58
N THR A 166 5.87 10.65 16.13
CA THR A 166 7.11 10.53 16.91
C THR A 166 6.97 9.71 18.20
N HIS A 167 5.74 9.45 18.68
CA HIS A 167 5.45 8.71 19.91
C HIS A 167 5.08 7.25 19.65
N GLY A 168 4.77 6.88 18.40
CA GLY A 168 4.45 5.50 18.02
C GLY A 168 3.24 5.40 17.09
N ILE A 169 2.52 4.29 17.20
CA ILE A 169 1.40 3.96 16.30
C ILE A 169 0.15 4.78 16.68
N VAL A 170 -0.63 5.20 15.67
CA VAL A 170 -1.96 5.80 15.82
C VAL A 170 -2.98 4.90 15.13
N TRP A 171 -3.55 3.96 15.88
CA TRP A 171 -4.51 3.02 15.30
C TRP A 171 -5.84 3.69 14.93
N PRO A 172 -6.44 3.32 13.78
CA PRO A 172 -7.87 3.48 13.58
C PRO A 172 -8.64 2.70 14.65
N GLN A 173 -9.73 3.28 15.15
CA GLN A 173 -10.56 2.65 16.20
C GLN A 173 -11.03 1.24 15.85
N ALA A 174 -11.25 0.94 14.56
CA ALA A 174 -11.71 -0.37 14.11
C ALA A 174 -10.71 -1.51 14.30
N ILE A 175 -9.41 -1.20 14.44
CA ILE A 175 -8.32 -2.19 14.49
C ILE A 175 -7.30 -1.91 15.61
N VAL A 176 -7.63 -1.03 16.55
CA VAL A 176 -6.79 -0.82 17.74
C VAL A 176 -6.73 -2.13 18.54
N PRO A 177 -5.57 -2.57 19.04
CA PRO A 177 -5.45 -3.82 19.79
C PRO A 177 -6.30 -3.82 21.07
N TYR A 178 -6.29 -2.69 21.77
CA TYR A 178 -7.18 -2.40 22.89
C TYR A 178 -7.52 -0.91 22.89
N ARG A 179 -8.77 -0.54 23.14
CA ARG A 179 -9.23 0.86 23.15
C ARG A 179 -8.60 1.68 24.26
N ALA A 180 -8.39 1.09 25.44
CA ALA A 180 -7.85 1.82 26.58
C ALA A 180 -6.78 1.04 27.34
N VAL A 181 -5.83 1.78 27.91
CA VAL A 181 -4.92 1.28 28.94
C VAL A 181 -5.01 2.14 30.19
N VAL A 182 -5.15 1.49 31.35
CA VAL A 182 -5.07 2.11 32.67
C VAL A 182 -3.69 1.80 33.25
N VAL A 183 -2.88 2.83 33.46
CA VAL A 183 -1.52 2.75 33.97
C VAL A 183 -1.50 3.23 35.41
N GLY A 184 -1.44 2.29 36.36
CA GLY A 184 -1.23 2.66 37.76
C GLY A 184 0.26 2.79 38.08
N LEU A 185 0.64 3.89 38.75
CA LEU A 185 2.01 4.19 39.17
C LEU A 185 2.27 3.80 40.63
N ALA A 186 1.61 2.73 41.09
CA ALA A 186 1.75 2.19 42.43
C ALA A 186 3.07 1.43 42.60
N LYS A 187 3.61 1.44 43.83
CA LYS A 187 4.80 0.64 44.17
C LYS A 187 4.48 -0.81 44.47
N LYS A 188 3.25 -1.08 44.91
CA LYS A 188 2.74 -2.39 45.35
C LYS A 188 1.27 -2.50 44.98
N GLU A 189 0.77 -3.72 44.94
CA GLU A 189 -0.60 -4.02 44.52
C GLU A 189 -1.69 -3.53 45.49
N ASP A 190 -1.36 -3.40 46.79
CA ASP A 190 -2.29 -2.99 47.84
C ASP A 190 -2.31 -1.46 48.08
N ASP A 191 -1.60 -0.69 47.25
CA ASP A 191 -1.59 0.77 47.30
C ASP A 191 -2.93 1.33 46.82
N ASP A 192 -3.39 2.44 47.42
CA ASP A 192 -4.61 3.15 47.00
C ASP A 192 -4.61 3.46 45.49
N VAL A 193 -3.43 3.75 44.92
CA VAL A 193 -3.24 3.96 43.47
C VAL A 193 -3.55 2.69 42.66
N ALA A 194 -3.13 1.52 43.13
CA ALA A 194 -3.37 0.24 42.45
C ALA A 194 -4.85 -0.16 42.55
N VAL A 195 -5.46 0.04 43.72
CA VAL A 195 -6.90 -0.18 43.93
C VAL A 195 -7.73 0.69 42.99
N ALA A 196 -7.38 1.98 42.88
CA ALA A 196 -8.07 2.90 41.98
C ALA A 196 -7.85 2.54 40.50
N ALA A 197 -6.62 2.17 40.09
CA ALA A 197 -6.35 1.73 38.73
C ALA A 197 -7.18 0.50 38.33
N LYS A 198 -7.27 -0.50 39.22
CA LYS A 198 -8.13 -1.68 39.04
C LYS A 198 -9.61 -1.30 38.92
N ALA A 199 -10.09 -0.41 39.78
CA ALA A 199 -11.47 0.06 39.76
C ALA A 199 -11.81 0.79 38.46
N ILE A 200 -10.97 1.72 38.00
CA ILE A 200 -11.14 2.44 36.74
C ILE A 200 -11.14 1.48 35.54
N ALA A 201 -10.20 0.54 35.51
CA ALA A 201 -10.16 -0.47 34.46
C ALA A 201 -11.46 -1.29 34.42
N GLY A 202 -11.96 -1.71 35.59
CA GLY A 202 -13.26 -2.38 35.72
C GLY A 202 -14.42 -1.53 35.21
N THR A 203 -14.48 -0.25 35.58
CA THR A 203 -15.50 0.68 35.10
C THR A 203 -15.46 0.84 33.58
N LEU A 204 -14.28 1.05 32.99
CA LEU A 204 -14.16 1.15 31.53
C LEU A 204 -14.52 -0.16 30.83
N ALA A 205 -14.19 -1.31 31.42
CA ALA A 205 -14.55 -2.62 30.88
C ALA A 205 -16.06 -2.88 30.88
N THR A 206 -16.85 -2.18 31.69
CA THR A 206 -18.33 -2.23 31.57
C THR A 206 -18.83 -1.64 30.26
N VAL A 207 -18.06 -0.73 29.65
CA VAL A 207 -18.38 -0.08 28.36
C VAL A 207 -17.70 -0.79 27.20
N TRP A 208 -16.44 -1.20 27.39
CA TRP A 208 -15.67 -1.96 26.39
C TRP A 208 -15.17 -3.29 26.98
N PRO A 209 -16.03 -4.32 27.00
CA PRO A 209 -15.64 -5.66 27.43
C PRO A 209 -14.43 -6.16 26.63
N ASP A 210 -13.44 -6.74 27.32
CA ASP A 210 -12.22 -7.32 26.75
C ASP A 210 -11.31 -6.36 25.96
N ASP A 211 -11.57 -5.04 26.03
CA ASP A 211 -10.92 -4.02 25.21
C ASP A 211 -10.19 -2.94 26.07
N VAL A 212 -9.94 -3.28 27.33
CA VAL A 212 -9.28 -2.43 28.32
C VAL A 212 -8.13 -3.20 28.96
N VAL A 213 -6.92 -2.64 28.90
CA VAL A 213 -5.73 -3.18 29.54
C VAL A 213 -5.51 -2.47 30.87
N LEU A 214 -5.22 -3.23 31.92
CA LEU A 214 -4.60 -2.71 33.13
C LEU A 214 -3.10 -3.00 33.05
N ASP A 215 -2.26 -1.97 33.06
CA ASP A 215 -0.83 -2.15 33.24
C ASP A 215 -0.53 -2.30 34.74
N ASP A 216 -0.60 -3.54 35.22
CA ASP A 216 -0.46 -3.98 36.61
C ASP A 216 0.98 -4.35 36.99
N ARG A 217 1.97 -3.96 36.18
CA ARG A 217 3.39 -4.09 36.52
C ARG A 217 3.74 -3.12 37.65
N TRP A 218 3.36 -3.46 38.88
CA TRP A 218 3.55 -2.65 40.07
C TRP A 218 5.04 -2.52 40.41
N GLY A 219 5.47 -1.32 40.81
CA GLY A 219 6.87 -1.05 41.10
C GLY A 219 7.77 -0.85 39.87
N GLU A 220 7.26 -1.04 38.66
CA GLU A 220 7.98 -0.71 37.42
C GLU A 220 8.11 0.82 37.24
N ARG A 221 9.16 1.25 36.55
CA ARG A 221 9.47 2.66 36.31
C ARG A 221 8.35 3.33 35.51
N PRO A 222 7.77 4.45 36.01
CA PRO A 222 6.70 5.17 35.31
C PRO A 222 7.04 5.51 33.87
N GLY A 223 8.26 5.99 33.61
CA GLY A 223 8.70 6.33 32.26
C GLY A 223 8.61 5.17 31.28
N LEU A 224 9.00 3.95 31.71
CA LEU A 224 8.93 2.76 30.86
C LEU A 224 7.48 2.41 30.51
N LYS A 225 6.59 2.36 31.51
CA LYS A 225 5.16 2.08 31.31
C LYS A 225 4.51 3.07 30.35
N LEU A 226 4.79 4.36 30.52
CA LEU A 226 4.21 5.42 29.70
C LEU A 226 4.71 5.37 28.26
N THR A 227 6.01 5.15 28.05
CA THR A 227 6.61 5.03 26.71
C THR A 227 6.10 3.79 25.97
N GLU A 228 5.99 2.64 26.63
CA GLU A 228 5.44 1.43 26.00
C GLU A 228 3.96 1.59 25.65
N ALA A 229 3.16 2.21 26.53
CA ALA A 229 1.76 2.52 26.24
C ALA A 229 1.59 3.44 25.02
N GLU A 230 2.44 4.46 24.88
CA GLU A 230 2.46 5.34 23.70
C GLU A 230 2.87 4.60 22.43
N LEU A 231 3.88 3.75 22.52
CA LEU A 231 4.40 2.97 21.39
C LEU A 231 3.36 1.99 20.85
N ILE A 232 2.64 1.30 21.75
CA ILE A 232 1.56 0.37 21.40
C ILE A 232 0.38 1.11 20.75
N GLY A 233 0.09 2.34 21.19
CA GLY A 233 -0.87 3.22 20.53
C GLY A 233 -2.33 3.03 20.95
N TYR A 234 -2.60 2.66 22.20
CA TYR A 234 -3.98 2.61 22.75
C TYR A 234 -4.70 3.94 22.50
N THR A 235 -5.98 3.92 22.09
CA THR A 235 -6.73 5.16 21.83
C THR A 235 -6.79 6.06 23.07
N TRP A 236 -7.00 5.44 24.24
CA TRP A 236 -7.10 6.12 25.52
C TRP A 236 -6.04 5.60 26.50
N ARG A 237 -5.30 6.52 27.13
CA ARG A 237 -4.43 6.18 28.25
C ARG A 237 -4.90 6.92 29.49
N VAL A 238 -5.17 6.17 30.56
CA VAL A 238 -5.52 6.72 31.87
C VAL A 238 -4.37 6.46 32.84
N VAL A 239 -3.77 7.49 33.41
CA VAL A 239 -2.67 7.36 34.38
C VAL A 239 -3.16 7.68 35.78
N VAL A 240 -3.02 6.71 36.69
CA VAL A 240 -3.30 6.88 38.12
C VAL A 240 -1.97 7.09 38.83
N GLY A 241 -1.71 8.33 39.23
CA GLY A 241 -0.42 8.77 39.76
C GLY A 241 -0.53 9.49 41.10
N LYS A 242 0.45 10.35 41.41
CA LYS A 242 0.54 11.03 42.71
C LYS A 242 -0.63 11.96 43.02
N ARG A 243 -1.20 12.62 42.00
CA ARG A 243 -2.35 13.52 42.16
C ARG A 243 -3.63 12.80 42.56
N PHE A 244 -3.70 11.48 42.35
CA PHE A 244 -4.86 10.71 42.78
C PHE A 244 -5.01 10.76 44.31
N ALA A 245 -3.94 10.50 45.05
CA ALA A 245 -3.99 10.45 46.52
C ALA A 245 -4.28 11.81 47.17
N SER A 246 -3.88 12.93 46.54
CA SER A 246 -4.07 14.27 47.08
C SER A 246 -5.34 14.98 46.58
N GLU A 247 -5.75 14.73 45.34
CA GLU A 247 -6.78 15.51 44.63
C GLU A 247 -7.90 14.64 44.02
N GLY A 248 -7.76 13.31 44.03
CA GLY A 248 -8.70 12.40 43.36
C GLY A 248 -8.67 12.48 41.83
N LEU A 249 -7.63 13.10 41.27
CA LEU A 249 -7.48 13.31 39.81
C LEU A 249 -6.62 12.21 39.17
N VAL A 250 -6.99 11.84 37.95
CA VAL A 250 -6.23 10.99 37.04
C VAL A 250 -5.97 11.71 35.73
N GLU A 251 -4.91 11.32 35.01
CA GLU A 251 -4.59 11.89 33.71
C GLU A 251 -5.21 11.05 32.60
N VAL A 252 -6.00 11.65 31.72
CA VAL A 252 -6.59 11.00 30.56
C VAL A 252 -5.98 11.60 29.30
N LEU A 253 -5.31 10.79 28.49
CA LEU A 253 -4.75 11.15 27.20
C LEU A 253 -5.55 10.50 26.07
N HIS A 254 -5.91 11.31 25.06
CA HIS A 254 -6.43 10.84 23.78
C HIS A 254 -5.29 10.72 22.75
N ARG A 255 -4.91 9.50 22.39
CA ARG A 255 -3.72 9.22 21.56
C ARG A 255 -3.73 9.89 20.18
N PRO A 256 -4.84 9.93 19.41
CA PRO A 256 -4.86 10.59 18.10
C PRO A 256 -4.65 12.10 18.13
N THR A 257 -5.15 12.79 19.17
CA THR A 257 -5.05 14.26 19.28
C THR A 257 -3.95 14.73 20.23
N MET A 258 -3.35 13.80 20.98
CA MET A 258 -2.40 14.07 22.07
C MET A 258 -2.94 15.02 23.16
N GLN A 259 -4.27 15.21 23.23
CA GLN A 259 -4.89 16.02 24.28
C GLN A 259 -4.87 15.26 25.60
N MET A 260 -4.38 15.94 26.65
CA MET A 260 -4.29 15.42 28.00
C MET A 260 -5.11 16.29 28.95
N ASN A 261 -5.95 15.65 29.76
CA ASN A 261 -6.79 16.30 30.75
C ASN A 261 -6.63 15.62 32.12
N HIS A 262 -6.65 16.42 33.19
CA HIS A 262 -6.83 15.90 34.56
C HIS A 262 -8.33 15.78 34.86
N VAL A 263 -8.78 14.57 35.17
CA VAL A 263 -10.20 14.25 35.36
C VAL A 263 -10.39 13.61 36.74
N LEU A 264 -11.46 13.98 37.45
CA LEU A 264 -11.84 13.28 38.68
C LEU A 264 -12.12 11.81 38.37
N VAL A 265 -11.68 10.91 39.24
CA VAL A 265 -11.78 9.46 39.02
C VAL A 265 -13.18 9.00 38.60
N ASP A 266 -14.22 9.55 39.23
CA ASP A 266 -15.62 9.19 38.96
C ASP A 266 -16.13 9.65 37.58
N ASN A 267 -15.43 10.60 36.95
CA ASN A 267 -15.82 11.23 35.68
C ASN A 267 -15.04 10.69 34.46
N VAL A 268 -14.10 9.76 34.64
CA VAL A 268 -13.24 9.25 33.56
C VAL A 268 -14.05 8.68 32.41
N GLN A 269 -15.02 7.80 32.71
CA GLN A 269 -15.87 7.18 31.70
C GLN A 269 -16.66 8.24 30.91
N ALA A 270 -17.29 9.18 31.61
CA ALA A 270 -18.09 10.24 30.98
C ALA A 270 -17.23 11.14 30.09
N HIS A 271 -16.03 11.51 30.54
CA HIS A 271 -15.09 12.31 29.75
C HIS A 271 -14.70 11.63 28.44
N ILE A 272 -14.37 10.33 28.49
CA ILE A 272 -14.01 9.59 27.28
C ILE A 272 -15.20 9.47 26.33
N GLN A 273 -16.40 9.20 26.84
CA GLN A 273 -17.61 9.07 26.01
C GLN A 273 -18.00 10.38 25.32
N GLN A 274 -17.74 11.54 25.92
CA GLN A 274 -18.03 12.85 25.31
C GLN A 274 -17.04 13.24 24.19
N THR A 275 -15.86 12.60 24.17
CA THR A 275 -14.79 12.92 23.22
C THR A 275 -14.77 11.96 22.02
N GLN A 276 -15.62 10.92 22.04
CA GLN A 276 -15.90 10.03 20.90
C GLN A 276 -16.90 10.65 19.94
#